data_AF-W6NET6-F1
#
_entry.id   AF-W6NET6-F1
#
_cell.length_a   1.000
_cell.length_b   1.000
_cell.length_c   1.000
_cell.angle_alpha   90.00
_cell.angle_beta   90.00
_cell.angle_gamma   90.00
#
_symmetry.space_group_name_H-M   'P 1'
#
loop_
_entity.id
_entity.type
_entity.pdbx_description
1 polymer ?
#
loop_
_entity_poly.entity_id
_entity_poly.type
_entity_poly.pdbx_seq_one_letter_code
_entity_poly.pdbx_strand_id
1 'polypeptide(L)'
;SPTGTEILVEIVSLKGHQAVDGCVYTGVEIKTNKNQQLTGFRFCAYQTAGTRLRSFTNRVPIMTWNKVFRSETVLRFRHGTLVDL
;
A
#
# COMPACT_ATOMS: atom_id res chain seq x y z
N SER A 1 1.31 -7.28 12.93
CA SER A 1 0.09 -7.33 13.76
C SER A 1 0.01 -8.67 14.49
N PRO A 2 -0.71 -8.82 15.62
CA PRO A 2 -0.90 -10.12 16.29
C PRO A 2 -1.51 -11.19 15.38
N THR A 3 -1.26 -12.46 15.66
CA THR A 3 -1.89 -13.58 14.93
C THR A 3 -3.42 -13.51 15.02
N GLY A 4 -4.12 -13.88 13.94
CA GLY A 4 -5.58 -13.85 13.89
C GLY A 4 -6.20 -12.47 13.61
N THR A 5 -5.38 -11.43 13.45
CA THR A 5 -5.83 -10.10 13.01
C THR A 5 -5.52 -9.85 11.55
N GLU A 6 -6.21 -8.89 10.97
CA GLU A 6 -5.92 -8.34 9.65
C GLU A 6 -5.54 -6.87 9.76
N ILE A 7 -5.10 -6.28 8.65
CA ILE A 7 -4.61 -4.91 8.57
C ILE A 7 -5.39 -4.18 7.48
N LEU A 8 -5.95 -3.02 7.84
CA LEU A 8 -6.47 -2.05 6.88
C LEU A 8 -5.39 -0.99 6.65
N VAL A 9 -4.95 -0.86 5.40
CA VAL A 9 -3.99 0.17 4.96
C VAL A 9 -4.73 1.23 4.16
N GLU A 10 -4.56 2.49 4.52
CA GLU A 10 -5.07 3.65 3.81
C GLU A 10 -3.89 4.41 3.17
N ILE A 11 -4.01 4.73 1.89
CA ILE A 11 -3.11 5.65 1.20
C ILE A 11 -3.52 7.06 1.60
N VAL A 12 -2.72 7.73 2.43
CA VAL A 12 -3.00 9.10 2.86
C VAL A 12 -2.55 10.09 1.79
N SER A 13 -1.32 9.93 1.27
CA SER A 13 -0.83 10.77 0.17
C SER A 13 0.36 10.15 -0.56
N LEU A 14 0.45 10.41 -1.87
CA LEU A 14 1.59 10.07 -2.73
C LEU A 14 2.17 11.35 -3.35
N LYS A 15 3.00 12.09 -2.62
CA LYS A 15 3.58 13.36 -3.07
C LYS A 15 4.81 13.12 -3.94
N GLY A 16 4.94 13.89 -5.02
CA GLY A 16 6.08 13.77 -5.93
C GLY A 16 6.13 12.45 -6.71
N HIS A 17 5.06 11.65 -6.69
CA HIS A 17 4.96 10.46 -7.52
C HIS A 17 4.57 10.83 -8.96
N GLN A 18 5.10 10.12 -9.96
CA GLN A 18 4.76 10.31 -11.37
C GLN A 18 3.75 9.25 -11.83
N ALA A 19 2.55 9.71 -12.19
CA ALA A 19 1.47 8.87 -12.71
C ALA A 19 1.73 8.48 -14.18
N VAL A 20 2.64 7.54 -14.37
CA VAL A 20 2.94 6.94 -15.68
C VAL A 20 2.53 5.48 -15.63
N ASP A 21 1.93 4.96 -16.70
CA ASP A 21 1.48 3.57 -16.78
C ASP A 21 2.59 2.60 -16.37
N GLY A 22 2.24 1.64 -15.52
CA GLY A 22 3.18 0.70 -14.91
C GLY A 22 4.01 1.26 -13.76
N CYS A 23 3.86 2.55 -13.41
CA CYS A 23 4.57 3.22 -12.32
C CYS A 23 6.10 3.11 -12.43
N VAL A 24 6.63 3.29 -13.64
CA VAL A 24 8.03 2.99 -13.98
C VAL A 24 9.07 3.90 -13.31
N TYR A 25 8.69 5.11 -12.89
CA TYR A 25 9.61 6.07 -12.27
C TYR A 25 9.58 6.05 -10.74
N THR A 26 8.42 5.78 -10.16
CA THR A 26 8.25 5.69 -8.72
C THR A 26 6.92 5.03 -8.42
N GLY A 27 6.80 4.41 -7.25
CA GLY A 27 5.55 3.89 -6.79
C GLY A 27 5.66 3.22 -5.43
N VAL A 28 4.51 2.86 -4.90
CA VAL A 28 4.35 1.97 -3.76
C VAL A 28 3.57 0.74 -4.19
N GLU A 29 4.08 -0.43 -3.82
CA GLU A 29 3.39 -1.71 -3.94
C GLU A 29 2.93 -2.15 -2.56
N ILE A 30 1.63 -2.42 -2.44
CA ILE A 30 0.98 -2.82 -1.18
C ILE A 30 0.45 -4.24 -1.36
N LYS A 31 1.05 -5.20 -0.65
CA LYS A 31 0.74 -6.62 -0.78
C LYS A 31 -0.26 -7.09 0.29
N THR A 32 -1.55 -6.86 0.05
CA THR A 32 -2.63 -7.34 0.92
C THR A 32 -3.10 -8.76 0.61
N ASN A 33 -2.58 -9.39 -0.45
CA ASN A 33 -2.93 -10.74 -0.88
C ASN A 33 -2.74 -11.80 0.21
N LYS A 34 -3.49 -12.91 0.12
CA LYS A 34 -3.31 -14.10 0.98
C LYS A 34 -1.92 -14.72 0.81
N ASN A 35 -1.43 -14.82 -0.42
CA ASN A 35 -0.05 -15.19 -0.71
C ASN A 35 0.79 -13.93 -0.98
N GLN A 36 1.69 -13.61 -0.06
CA GLN A 36 2.53 -12.41 -0.10
C GLN A 36 3.69 -12.49 -1.10
N GLN A 37 3.92 -13.65 -1.72
CA GLN A 37 4.91 -13.78 -2.80
C GLN A 37 4.39 -13.24 -4.13
N LEU A 38 3.07 -13.11 -4.29
CA LEU A 38 2.45 -12.55 -5.49
C LEU A 38 2.52 -11.02 -5.52
N THR A 39 2.50 -10.44 -6.72
CA THR A 39 2.44 -8.98 -6.94
C THR A 39 1.20 -8.39 -6.27
N GLY A 40 1.40 -7.30 -5.53
CA GLY A 40 0.33 -6.52 -4.90
C GLY A 40 -0.16 -5.39 -5.80
N PHE A 41 -1.01 -4.54 -5.24
CA PHE A 41 -1.46 -3.34 -5.95
C PHE A 41 -0.34 -2.29 -6.00
N ARG A 42 -0.13 -1.68 -7.16
CA ARG A 42 0.88 -0.63 -7.38
C ARG A 42 0.21 0.72 -7.59
N PHE A 43 0.72 1.74 -6.91
CA PHE A 43 0.20 3.10 -7.00
C PHE A 43 1.32 4.11 -7.19
N CYS A 44 1.07 5.10 -8.05
CA CYS A 44 1.97 6.22 -8.32
C CYS A 44 1.23 7.52 -8.70
N ALA A 45 -0.09 7.53 -8.57
CA ALA A 45 -0.92 8.69 -8.88
C ALA A 45 -1.45 9.31 -7.59
N TYR A 46 -1.31 10.62 -7.40
CA TYR A 46 -1.72 11.29 -6.17
C TYR A 46 -3.23 11.16 -5.90
N GLN A 47 -4.03 10.97 -6.95
CA GLN A 47 -5.48 10.78 -6.91
C GLN A 47 -5.89 9.48 -6.19
N THR A 48 -4.96 8.57 -5.92
CA THR A 48 -5.24 7.32 -5.19
C THR A 48 -5.30 7.54 -3.68
N ALA A 49 -5.04 8.76 -3.18
CA ALA A 49 -5.29 9.12 -1.79
C ALA A 49 -6.74 8.80 -1.37
N GLY A 50 -6.89 8.23 -0.18
CA GLY A 50 -8.17 7.69 0.33
C GLY A 50 -8.42 6.23 -0.03
N THR A 51 -7.61 5.61 -0.91
CA THR A 51 -7.71 4.17 -1.19
C THR A 51 -7.45 3.37 0.08
N ARG A 52 -8.31 2.38 0.35
CA ARG A 52 -8.19 1.47 1.49
C ARG A 52 -8.06 0.03 1.01
N LEU A 53 -7.07 -0.68 1.52
CA LEU A 53 -6.79 -2.08 1.21
C LEU A 53 -6.79 -2.90 2.49
N ARG A 54 -7.62 -3.93 2.53
CA ARG A 54 -7.70 -4.89 3.64
C ARG A 54 -6.85 -6.11 3.33
N SER A 55 -6.06 -6.58 4.28
CA SER A 55 -5.25 -7.79 4.17
C SER A 55 -6.02 -9.06 4.54
N PHE A 56 -5.53 -10.21 4.07
CA PHE A 56 -6.00 -11.54 4.51
C PHE A 56 -5.21 -12.11 5.70
N THR A 57 -4.16 -11.42 6.13
CA THR A 57 -3.24 -11.89 7.19
C THR A 57 -2.80 -10.73 8.08
N ASN A 58 -2.11 -11.04 9.17
CA ASN A 58 -1.56 -10.07 10.12
C ASN A 58 -0.28 -9.35 9.64
N ARG A 59 0.04 -9.46 8.34
CA ARG A 59 1.24 -8.92 7.68
C ARG A 59 0.83 -8.27 6.35
N VAL A 60 1.47 -7.15 6.02
CA VAL A 60 1.35 -6.47 4.72
C VAL A 60 2.73 -5.95 4.31
N PRO A 61 3.42 -6.60 3.38
CA PRO A 61 4.63 -6.04 2.79
C PRO A 61 4.32 -4.76 2.02
N ILE A 62 5.13 -3.73 2.26
CA ILE A 62 5.13 -2.45 1.56
C ILE A 62 6.47 -2.34 0.83
N MET A 63 6.44 -2.13 -0.47
CA MET A 63 7.65 -1.91 -1.26
C MET A 63 7.55 -0.56 -1.95
N THR A 64 8.55 0.29 -1.78
CA THR A 64 8.65 1.57 -2.47
C THR A 64 9.82 1.53 -3.43
N TRP A 65 9.67 2.12 -4.61
CA TRP A 65 10.78 2.36 -5.52
C TRP A 65 10.74 3.79 -6.00
N ASN A 66 11.93 4.29 -6.34
CA ASN A 66 12.12 5.61 -6.86
C ASN A 66 13.32 5.59 -7.81
N LYS A 67 13.12 6.10 -9.02
CA LYS A 67 14.12 6.24 -10.09
C LYS A 67 14.43 7.71 -10.39
N VAL A 68 13.45 8.60 -10.22
CA VAL A 68 13.56 10.02 -10.59
C VAL A 68 12.84 10.89 -9.56
N PHE A 69 13.51 11.98 -9.14
CA PHE A 69 13.06 12.98 -8.16
C PHE A 69 12.72 12.41 -6.78
N ARG A 70 12.56 13.28 -5.78
CA ARG A 70 12.11 12.86 -4.44
C ARG A 70 10.61 12.57 -4.46
N SER A 71 10.21 11.40 -3.96
CA SER A 71 8.82 11.04 -3.71
C SER A 71 8.58 10.76 -2.22
N GLU A 72 7.35 10.96 -1.75
CA GLU A 72 6.92 10.66 -0.38
C GLU A 72 5.59 9.89 -0.40
N THR A 73 5.61 8.71 0.22
CA THR A 73 4.44 7.88 0.44
C THR A 73 4.04 7.95 1.91
N VAL A 74 2.82 8.43 2.19
CA VAL A 74 2.26 8.46 3.54
C VAL A 74 1.13 7.44 3.60
N LEU A 75 1.26 6.47 4.51
CA LEU A 75 0.27 5.44 4.76
C LEU A 75 -0.24 5.55 6.20
N ARG A 76 -1.51 5.27 6.39
CA ARG A 76 -2.10 5.01 7.71
C ARG A 76 -2.49 3.55 7.77
N PHE A 77 -2.28 2.91 8.91
CA PHE A 77 -2.71 1.53 9.09
C PHE A 77 -3.35 1.33 10.46
N ARG A 78 -4.29 0.39 10.51
CA ARG A 78 -4.82 -0.18 11.75
C ARG A 78 -4.95 -1.69 11.62
N HIS A 79 -4.96 -2.38 12.75
CA HIS A 79 -5.23 -3.82 12.78
C HIS A 79 -6.41 -4.14 13.68
N GLY A 80 -7.09 -5.24 13.39
CA GLY A 80 -8.27 -5.67 14.13
C GLY A 80 -8.74 -7.04 13.67
N THR A 81 -9.75 -7.58 14.35
CA THR A 81 -10.50 -8.71 13.82
C THR A 81 -11.49 -8.24 12.75
N LEU A 82 -12.16 -9.16 12.07
CA LEU A 82 -13.08 -8.84 10.98
C LEU A 82 -14.22 -7.89 11.40
N VAL A 83 -14.60 -7.92 12.68
CA VAL A 83 -15.65 -7.04 13.24
C VAL A 83 -15.13 -5.68 13.70
N ASP A 84 -13.81 -5.48 13.78
CA ASP A 84 -13.18 -4.25 14.27
C ASP A 84 -12.68 -3.32 13.14
N LEU A 85 -12.65 -3.82 11.90
CA LEU A 85 -12.01 -3.19 10.73
C LEU A 85 -12.95 -2.39 9.82
#